data_AF-A0A835ZQ54-F1
#
_entry.id   AF-A0A835ZQ54-F1
#
_cell.length_a   1.000
_cell.length_b   1.000
_cell.length_c   1.000
_cell.angle_alpha   90.00
_cell.angle_beta   90.00
_cell.angle_gamma   90.00
#
_symmetry.space_group_name_H-M   'P 1'
#
loop_
_entity.id
_entity.type
_entity.pdbx_description
1 polymer ?
#
loop_
_entity_poly.entity_id
_entity_poly.type
_entity_poly.pdbx_seq_one_letter_code
_entity_poly.pdbx_strand_id
1 'polypeptide(L)'
;CTKTPSYGYEADRRRRCCSLHRRDGMIYLKRRKCAVADCEKLSSYGKQGGAARFCLAHKTPEMVDLVNRRCEMEGCNRRPVFALPGQKARVCLDHRSLMMVDVINHRCMWAQCTLVACYGLPGERASSCAQHHTEGMQ
;
A
#
# COMPACT_ATOMS: atom_id res chain seq x y z
N CYS A 1 -4.12 -19.75 13.97
CA CYS A 1 -3.97 -18.28 13.86
C CYS A 1 -4.44 -17.81 12.47
N THR A 2 -5.20 -16.71 12.39
CA THR A 2 -5.77 -16.16 11.13
C THR A 2 -4.94 -15.01 10.52
N LYS A 3 -3.90 -14.52 11.21
CA LYS A 3 -3.06 -13.43 10.72
C LYS A 3 -2.18 -13.90 9.56
N THR A 4 -2.08 -13.08 8.51
CA THR A 4 -1.22 -13.38 7.35
C THR A 4 0.24 -13.59 7.78
N PRO A 5 0.89 -14.67 7.31
CA PRO A 5 2.29 -14.91 7.63
C PRO A 5 3.19 -13.83 7.01
N SER A 6 4.14 -13.35 7.80
CA SER A 6 5.06 -12.25 7.45
C SER A 6 6.50 -12.47 7.94
N TYR A 7 6.72 -13.43 8.84
CA TYR A 7 8.02 -13.81 9.37
C TYR A 7 8.45 -15.18 8.84
N GLY A 8 9.77 -15.36 8.71
CA GLY A 8 10.41 -16.61 8.30
C GLY A 8 11.93 -16.46 8.33
N TYR A 9 12.64 -17.47 7.84
CA TYR A 9 14.11 -17.46 7.85
C TYR A 9 14.66 -16.80 6.60
N GLU A 10 15.83 -16.17 6.72
CA GLU A 10 16.48 -15.49 5.59
C GLU A 10 16.85 -16.46 4.46
N ALA A 11 17.29 -17.67 4.82
CA ALA A 11 17.77 -18.69 3.88
C ALA A 11 16.73 -19.13 2.84
N ASP A 12 15.46 -19.34 3.24
CA ASP A 12 14.40 -19.82 2.34
C ASP A 12 13.45 -18.72 1.86
N ARG A 13 13.51 -17.54 2.48
CA ARG A 13 12.60 -16.40 2.28
C ARG A 13 11.11 -16.80 2.27
N ARG A 14 10.73 -17.89 2.94
CA ARG A 14 9.36 -18.38 3.02
C ARG A 14 8.70 -17.83 4.28
N ARG A 15 7.59 -17.10 4.10
CA ARG A 15 6.78 -16.60 5.20
C ARG A 15 6.01 -17.76 5.83
N ARG A 16 6.31 -18.06 7.09
CA ARG A 16 5.76 -19.22 7.82
C ARG A 16 4.77 -18.80 8.90
N CYS A 17 4.99 -17.67 9.54
CA CYS A 17 4.19 -17.25 10.69
C CYS A 17 3.98 -15.73 10.76
N CYS A 18 3.04 -15.30 11.60
CA CYS A 18 2.85 -13.88 11.92
C CYS A 18 3.79 -13.45 13.06
N SER A 19 3.85 -12.14 13.36
CA SER A 19 4.73 -11.58 14.39
C SER A 19 4.60 -12.23 15.77
N LEU A 20 3.38 -12.65 16.15
CA LEU A 20 3.10 -13.27 17.44
C LEU A 20 3.66 -14.70 17.56
N HIS A 21 3.87 -15.39 16.44
CA HIS A 21 4.41 -16.75 16.41
C HIS A 21 5.84 -16.78 15.86
N ARG A 22 6.53 -15.64 15.95
CA ARG A 22 7.94 -15.49 15.57
C ARG A 22 8.80 -16.29 16.56
N ARG A 23 9.73 -17.09 16.03
CA ARG A 23 10.77 -17.77 16.81
C ARG A 23 12.12 -17.08 16.61
N ASP A 24 13.10 -17.41 17.45
CA ASP A 24 14.48 -16.94 17.27
C ASP A 24 15.02 -17.26 15.88
N GLY A 25 15.77 -16.30 15.33
CA GLY A 25 16.28 -16.33 13.96
C GLY A 25 15.26 -16.02 12.86
N MET A 26 13.97 -15.86 13.16
CA MET A 26 12.97 -15.44 12.16
C MET A 26 12.97 -13.92 11.97
N ILE A 27 13.06 -13.49 10.71
CA ILE A 27 13.06 -12.09 10.29
C ILE A 27 11.74 -11.73 9.58
N TYR A 28 11.43 -10.43 9.54
CA TYR A 28 10.28 -9.93 8.78
C TYR A 28 10.58 -9.94 7.27
N LEU A 29 9.97 -10.87 6.54
CA LEU A 29 10.28 -11.13 5.12
C LEU A 29 9.51 -10.25 4.13
N LYS A 30 8.53 -9.44 4.59
CA LYS A 30 7.71 -8.60 3.72
C LYS A 30 8.52 -7.44 3.12
N ARG A 31 9.56 -6.96 3.81
CA ARG A 31 10.51 -5.98 3.28
C ARG A 31 11.76 -6.71 2.79
N ARG A 32 12.17 -6.43 1.56
CA ARG A 32 13.36 -7.04 0.95
C ARG A 32 14.56 -6.13 1.18
N LYS A 33 15.74 -6.75 1.32
CA LYS A 33 17.02 -6.05 1.23
C LYS A 33 17.25 -5.64 -0.22
N CYS A 34 18.10 -4.65 -0.43
CA CYS A 34 18.57 -4.28 -1.75
C CYS A 34 19.18 -5.49 -2.45
N ALA A 35 18.97 -5.61 -3.76
CA ALA A 35 19.44 -6.73 -4.57
C ALA A 35 20.95 -6.66 -4.89
N VAL A 36 21.62 -5.55 -4.54
CA VAL A 36 23.07 -5.39 -4.65
C VAL A 36 23.74 -6.14 -3.50
N ALA A 37 24.76 -6.94 -3.81
CA ALA A 37 25.55 -7.66 -2.81
C ALA A 37 26.10 -6.70 -1.74
N ASP A 38 26.21 -7.18 -0.50
CA ASP A 38 26.71 -6.41 0.65
C ASP A 38 25.92 -5.12 0.99
N CYS A 39 24.72 -4.95 0.42
CA CYS A 39 23.86 -3.83 0.75
C CYS A 39 22.78 -4.24 1.77
N GLU A 40 22.93 -3.79 3.01
CA GLU A 40 21.94 -4.04 4.07
C GLU A 40 20.71 -3.11 4.03
N LYS A 41 20.73 -2.09 3.15
CA LYS A 41 19.62 -1.15 3.01
C LYS A 41 18.37 -1.84 2.45
N LEU A 42 17.20 -1.42 2.91
CA LEU A 42 15.92 -1.91 2.40
C LEU A 42 15.67 -1.45 0.96
N SER A 43 15.09 -2.34 0.16
CA SER A 43 14.67 -2.02 -1.19
C SER A 43 13.38 -1.19 -1.17
N SER A 44 13.40 -0.04 -1.84
CA SER A 44 12.23 0.83 -2.06
C SER A 44 12.00 1.17 -3.53
N TYR A 45 13.04 1.06 -4.37
CA TYR A 45 13.02 1.44 -5.79
C TYR A 45 12.93 0.22 -6.71
N GLY A 46 12.26 0.40 -7.84
CA GLY A 46 12.17 -0.62 -8.90
C GLY A 46 11.42 -0.12 -10.12
N LYS A 47 11.21 -1.00 -11.11
CA LYS A 47 10.42 -0.68 -12.32
C LYS A 47 8.95 -0.43 -11.96
N GLN A 48 8.32 0.53 -12.63
CA GLN A 48 6.90 0.80 -12.45
C GLN A 48 6.06 -0.48 -12.65
N GLY A 49 5.12 -0.74 -11.73
CA GLY A 49 4.31 -1.96 -11.74
C GLY A 49 4.97 -3.18 -11.07
N GLY A 50 6.29 -3.24 -11.00
CA GLY A 50 7.06 -4.34 -10.44
C GLY A 50 7.24 -4.32 -8.91
N ALA A 51 8.19 -5.13 -8.43
CA ALA A 51 8.61 -5.17 -7.04
C ALA A 51 9.80 -4.24 -6.78
N ALA A 52 9.85 -3.64 -5.59
CA ALA A 52 11.03 -2.93 -5.12
C ALA A 52 12.18 -3.91 -4.93
N ARG A 53 13.31 -3.64 -5.58
CA ARG A 53 14.53 -4.46 -5.52
C ARG A 53 15.77 -3.67 -5.14
N PHE A 54 15.74 -2.35 -5.24
CA PHE A 54 16.92 -1.50 -5.02
C PHE A 54 16.65 -0.47 -3.92
N CYS A 55 17.67 -0.10 -3.17
CA CYS A 55 17.58 1.01 -2.22
C CYS A 55 17.79 2.35 -2.95
N LEU A 56 17.62 3.47 -2.25
CA LEU A 56 17.83 4.81 -2.80
C LEU A 56 19.21 4.98 -3.45
N ALA A 57 20.25 4.42 -2.82
CA ALA A 57 21.63 4.53 -3.30
C ALA A 57 21.89 3.72 -4.58
N HIS A 58 21.07 2.71 -4.87
CA HIS A 58 21.24 1.81 -6.01
C HIS A 58 20.07 1.94 -7.01
N LYS A 59 19.35 3.06 -6.99
CA LYS A 59 18.29 3.32 -7.99
C LYS A 59 18.93 3.68 -9.33
N THR A 60 18.31 3.27 -10.43
CA THR A 60 18.58 3.84 -11.76
C THR A 60 17.59 4.97 -12.06
N PRO A 61 17.88 5.86 -13.04
CA PRO A 61 16.95 6.94 -13.43
C PRO A 61 15.56 6.44 -13.86
N GLU A 62 15.47 5.22 -14.40
CA GLU A 62 14.20 4.59 -14.80
C GLU A 62 13.40 4.00 -13.63
N MET A 63 13.98 3.92 -12.42
CA MET A 63 13.33 3.33 -11.26
C MET A 63 12.53 4.36 -10.46
N VAL A 64 11.33 3.95 -10.04
CA VAL A 64 10.43 4.75 -9.21
C VAL A 64 10.43 4.24 -7.77
N ASP A 65 10.14 5.12 -6.80
CA ASP A 65 9.88 4.69 -5.43
C ASP A 65 8.55 3.93 -5.38
N LEU A 66 8.62 2.63 -5.16
CA LEU A 66 7.46 1.73 -5.12
C LEU A 66 6.87 1.64 -3.71
N VAL A 67 7.60 2.09 -2.67
CA VAL A 67 7.21 2.00 -1.26
C VAL A 67 6.61 3.31 -0.77
N ASN A 68 7.27 4.44 -1.03
CA ASN A 68 6.82 5.78 -0.63
C ASN A 68 6.41 6.60 -1.86
N ARG A 69 5.45 6.07 -2.62
CA ARG A 69 4.93 6.74 -3.82
C ARG A 69 4.44 8.15 -3.47
N ARG A 70 4.83 9.11 -4.30
CA ARG A 70 4.32 10.48 -4.30
C ARG A 70 3.43 10.66 -5.51
N CYS A 71 2.64 11.73 -5.51
CA CYS A 71 1.88 12.16 -6.66
C CYS A 71 2.81 12.29 -7.87
N GLU A 72 2.38 11.80 -9.05
CA GLU A 72 3.14 11.88 -10.30
C GLU A 72 3.25 13.31 -10.86
N MET A 73 2.57 14.29 -10.25
CA MET A 73 2.67 15.70 -10.64
C MET A 73 3.98 16.31 -10.12
N GLU A 74 4.71 16.99 -11.01
CA GLU A 74 5.97 17.66 -10.69
C GLU A 74 5.81 18.64 -9.51
N GLY A 75 6.75 18.58 -8.56
CA GLY A 75 6.72 19.38 -7.33
C GLY A 75 5.69 18.94 -6.28
N CYS A 76 4.85 17.93 -6.54
CA CYS A 76 3.84 17.49 -5.59
C CYS A 76 4.36 16.39 -4.64
N ASN A 77 4.37 16.68 -3.35
CA ASN A 77 4.80 15.75 -2.30
C ASN A 77 3.65 15.00 -1.60
N ARG A 78 2.42 15.15 -2.10
CA ARG A 78 1.24 14.48 -1.52
C ARG A 78 1.22 13.00 -1.88
N ARG A 79 0.62 12.19 -1.00
CA ARG A 79 0.40 10.76 -1.23
C ARG A 79 -0.63 10.57 -2.36
N PRO A 80 -0.37 9.70 -3.35
CA PRO A 80 -1.33 9.42 -4.38
C PRO A 80 -2.46 8.54 -3.85
N VAL A 81 -3.68 8.86 -4.25
CA VAL A 81 -4.93 8.19 -3.86
C VAL A 81 -5.82 7.88 -5.06
N PHE A 82 -5.67 8.65 -6.15
CA PHE A 82 -6.48 8.52 -7.36
C PHE A 82 -5.70 7.87 -8.51
N ALA A 83 -6.42 7.07 -9.31
CA ALA A 83 -5.98 6.54 -10.60
C ALA A 83 -7.18 6.07 -11.42
N LEU A 84 -6.95 5.65 -12.67
CA LEU A 84 -7.96 4.96 -13.45
C LEU A 84 -8.38 3.63 -12.77
N PRO A 85 -9.62 3.16 -12.97
CA PRO A 85 -10.07 1.88 -12.43
C PRO A 85 -9.12 0.73 -12.78
N GLY A 86 -8.77 -0.10 -11.79
CA GLY A 86 -7.85 -1.23 -11.96
C GLY A 86 -6.35 -0.86 -11.96
N GLN A 87 -6.00 0.43 -11.92
CA GLN A 87 -4.61 0.89 -11.82
C GLN A 87 -4.19 1.16 -10.38
N LYS A 88 -2.87 1.18 -10.12
CA LYS A 88 -2.31 1.64 -8.84
C LYS A 88 -2.47 3.16 -8.74
N ALA A 89 -2.65 3.70 -7.53
CA ALA A 89 -2.73 5.14 -7.29
C ALA A 89 -1.50 5.88 -7.85
N ARG A 90 -1.76 6.98 -8.58
CA ARG A 90 -0.75 7.76 -9.31
C ARG A 90 -0.76 9.24 -8.91
N VAL A 91 -1.93 9.81 -8.66
CA VAL A 91 -2.08 11.23 -8.35
C VAL A 91 -2.80 11.47 -7.03
N CYS A 92 -2.59 12.64 -6.43
CA CYS A 92 -3.30 13.06 -5.23
C CYS A 92 -4.70 13.61 -5.57
N LEU A 93 -5.45 14.00 -4.54
CA LEU A 93 -6.79 14.56 -4.70
C LEU A 93 -6.83 15.79 -5.62
N ASP A 94 -5.84 16.68 -5.50
CA ASP A 94 -5.81 17.95 -6.24
C ASP A 94 -5.45 17.77 -7.72
N HIS A 95 -4.75 16.67 -8.04
CA HIS A 95 -4.30 16.37 -9.40
C HIS A 95 -5.13 15.26 -10.06
N ARG A 96 -6.29 14.91 -9.49
CA ARG A 96 -7.17 13.90 -10.07
C ARG A 96 -7.88 14.46 -11.31
N SER A 97 -7.97 13.64 -12.35
CA SER A 97 -8.83 13.92 -13.51
C SER A 97 -10.23 13.32 -13.30
N LEU A 98 -11.23 13.79 -14.07
CA LEU A 98 -12.63 13.31 -14.00
C LEU A 98 -12.79 11.79 -14.11
N MET A 99 -11.95 11.13 -14.90
CA MET A 99 -11.99 9.67 -15.11
C MET A 99 -11.28 8.87 -14.00
N MET A 100 -10.62 9.54 -13.06
CA MET A 100 -9.89 8.87 -11.98
C MET A 100 -10.76 8.68 -10.74
N VAL A 101 -10.60 7.52 -10.12
CA VAL A 101 -11.33 7.10 -8.93
C VAL A 101 -10.37 6.91 -7.76
N ASP A 102 -10.90 7.03 -6.55
CA ASP A 102 -10.15 6.61 -5.37
C ASP A 102 -9.96 5.08 -5.44
N VAL A 103 -8.71 4.65 -5.47
CA VAL A 103 -8.29 3.24 -5.54
C VAL A 103 -7.63 2.77 -4.24
N ILE A 104 -7.55 3.63 -3.23
CA ILE A 104 -6.90 3.36 -1.96
C ILE A 104 -7.93 3.19 -0.85
N ASN A 105 -8.88 4.11 -0.78
CA ASN A 105 -9.89 4.11 0.26
C ASN A 105 -11.08 3.27 -0.18
N HIS A 106 -11.67 2.59 0.80
CA HIS A 106 -12.81 1.73 0.54
C HIS A 106 -14.04 2.55 0.19
N ARG A 107 -14.83 2.08 -0.76
CA ARG A 107 -16.06 2.76 -1.18
C ARG A 107 -17.22 2.42 -0.26
N CYS A 108 -18.22 3.28 -0.26
CA CYS A 108 -19.49 2.99 0.35
C CYS A 108 -20.08 1.69 -0.21
N MET A 109 -20.72 0.89 0.65
CA MET A 109 -21.31 -0.40 0.30
C MET A 109 -22.57 -0.27 -0.57
N TRP A 110 -23.24 0.88 -0.52
CA TRP A 110 -24.42 1.16 -1.35
C TRP A 110 -24.08 1.14 -2.84
N ALA A 111 -24.86 0.36 -3.60
CA ALA A 111 -24.75 0.30 -5.04
C ALA A 111 -24.89 1.70 -5.65
N GLN A 112 -24.06 2.03 -6.64
CA GLN A 112 -23.98 3.35 -7.30
C GLN A 112 -23.40 4.50 -6.45
N CYS A 113 -23.01 4.27 -5.19
CA CYS A 113 -22.31 5.29 -4.42
C CYS A 113 -20.81 5.30 -4.75
N THR A 114 -20.29 6.45 -5.18
CA THR A 114 -18.85 6.64 -5.47
C THR A 114 -18.07 7.26 -4.32
N LEU A 115 -18.76 7.63 -3.23
CA LEU A 115 -18.14 8.22 -2.06
C LEU A 115 -17.33 7.18 -1.26
N VAL A 116 -16.30 7.67 -0.59
CA VAL A 116 -15.47 6.87 0.32
C VAL A 116 -16.29 6.54 1.57
N ALA A 117 -16.17 5.29 2.02
CA ALA A 117 -16.71 4.87 3.30
C ALA A 117 -15.89 5.46 4.44
N CYS A 118 -16.55 6.22 5.31
CA CYS A 118 -15.96 6.85 6.49
C CYS A 118 -16.68 6.48 7.79
N TYR A 119 -17.86 5.88 7.73
CA TYR A 119 -18.65 5.45 8.89
C TYR A 119 -18.77 3.92 8.91
N GLY A 120 -18.76 3.34 10.11
CA GLY A 120 -18.96 1.90 10.33
C GLY A 120 -19.53 1.59 11.70
N LEU A 121 -20.02 0.37 11.90
CA LEU A 121 -20.47 -0.08 13.22
C LEU A 121 -19.28 -0.17 14.21
N PRO A 122 -19.54 -0.08 15.53
CA PRO A 122 -18.48 -0.11 16.53
C PRO A 122 -17.67 -1.41 16.43
N GLY A 123 -16.36 -1.28 16.19
CA GLY A 123 -15.45 -2.43 16.03
C GLY A 123 -15.39 -3.01 14.60
N GLU A 124 -16.20 -2.51 13.67
CA GLU A 124 -16.15 -2.87 12.26
C GLU A 124 -15.38 -1.85 11.43
N ARG A 125 -15.01 -2.24 10.20
CA ARG A 125 -14.38 -1.32 9.25
C ARG A 125 -15.44 -0.45 8.59
N ALA A 126 -15.14 0.83 8.36
CA ALA A 126 -16.03 1.74 7.66
C ALA A 126 -16.57 1.15 6.34
N SER A 127 -17.89 1.13 6.22
CA SER A 127 -18.67 0.52 5.14
C SER A 127 -19.62 1.53 4.48
N SER A 128 -19.96 2.64 5.13
CA SER A 128 -20.87 3.66 4.62
C SER A 128 -20.19 5.03 4.53
N CYS A 129 -20.65 5.87 3.60
CA CYS A 129 -20.21 7.27 3.51
C CYS A 129 -21.08 8.18 4.38
N ALA A 130 -20.72 9.45 4.49
CA ALA A 130 -21.47 10.44 5.26
C ALA A 130 -22.96 10.57 4.86
N GLN A 131 -23.29 10.29 3.59
CA GLN A 131 -24.67 10.32 3.11
C GLN A 131 -25.47 9.05 3.43
N HIS A 132 -24.79 7.93 3.70
CA HIS A 132 -25.42 6.63 3.97
C HIS A 132 -25.10 6.14 5.38
N HIS A 133 -24.78 7.03 6.31
CA HIS A 133 -24.58 6.69 7.71
C HIS A 133 -25.94 6.39 8.35
N THR A 134 -26.04 5.29 9.08
CA THR A 134 -27.25 4.91 9.83
C THR A 134 -26.99 5.03 11.33
N GLU A 135 -28.05 5.00 12.13
CA GLU A 135 -27.96 5.01 13.58
C GLU A 135 -27.02 3.89 14.07
N GLY A 136 -26.10 4.22 14.97
CA GLY A 136 -25.09 3.31 15.50
C GLY A 136 -23.75 3.28 14.75
N MET A 137 -23.62 3.94 13.60
CA MET A 137 -22.34 4.06 12.90
C MET A 137 -21.49 5.25 13.40
N GLN A 138 -20.16 5.08 13.45
CA GLN A 138 -19.18 6.07 13.93
C GLN A 138 -18.02 6.24 12.95
#